data_AF-A0A378WVS0-F1
#
_entry.id   AF-A0A378WVS0-F1
#
_cell.length_a   1.000
_cell.length_b   1.000
_cell.length_c   1.000
_cell.angle_alpha   90.00
_cell.angle_beta   90.00
_cell.angle_gamma   90.00
#
_symmetry.space_group_name_H-M   'P 1'
#
loop_
_entity.id
_entity.type
_entity.pdbx_description
1 polymer ?
#
loop_
_entity_poly.entity_id
_entity_poly.type
_entity_poly.pdbx_seq_one_letter_code
_entity_poly.pdbx_strand_id
1 'polypeptide(L)'
;MEQQKYQMYVFRYVDDDDPSFPHRKFWFSAKQWLSADKPYLKISDHDIINKNGIAMPVADSFIQNLYWTILYKEIITEDNLPYNRFVSEVKPTIRGRYLYSEFDRDTLRPSVHHFLVSFRLNGKFYDTELVWEEDKKLIRTFSIYKPGEFLKIYDTYNYQDYLKGKLPESK
;
A
#
# COMPACT_ATOMS: atom_id res chain seq x y z
N MET A 1 13.69 24.15 -10.56
CA MET A 1 14.47 22.93 -10.24
C MET A 1 14.37 22.53 -8.76
N GLU A 2 14.63 23.39 -7.77
CA GLU A 2 14.44 23.00 -6.35
C GLU A 2 12.97 22.83 -5.92
N GLN A 3 12.04 23.65 -6.44
CA GLN A 3 10.61 23.51 -6.12
C GLN A 3 10.04 22.16 -6.58
N GLN A 4 10.37 21.71 -7.79
CA GLN A 4 9.91 20.41 -8.32
C GLN A 4 10.43 19.21 -7.51
N LYS A 5 11.63 19.33 -6.89
CA LYS A 5 12.20 18.25 -6.07
C LYS A 5 11.33 17.89 -4.87
N TYR A 6 10.67 18.88 -4.27
CA TYR A 6 9.85 18.69 -3.07
C TYR A 6 8.36 18.80 -3.33
N GLN A 7 7.96 19.12 -4.56
CA GLN A 7 6.56 19.23 -4.93
C GLN A 7 5.96 17.83 -5.06
N MET A 8 4.84 17.61 -4.39
CA MET A 8 4.06 16.38 -4.41
C MET A 8 2.59 16.74 -4.64
N TYR A 9 1.77 15.77 -5.02
CA TYR A 9 0.32 15.94 -5.02
C TYR A 9 -0.39 14.82 -4.28
N VAL A 10 -1.61 15.13 -3.83
CA VAL A 10 -2.61 14.17 -3.37
C VAL A 10 -3.87 14.32 -4.19
N PHE A 11 -4.67 13.27 -4.30
CA PHE A 11 -6.02 13.38 -4.84
C PHE A 11 -6.99 13.78 -3.72
N ARG A 12 -7.73 14.88 -3.93
CA ARG A 12 -8.82 15.30 -3.05
C ARG A 12 -10.15 15.12 -3.76
N TYR A 13 -11.15 14.66 -3.02
CA TYR A 13 -12.51 14.60 -3.53
C TYR A 13 -13.01 16.02 -3.85
N VAL A 14 -13.84 16.08 -4.88
CA VAL A 14 -14.54 17.28 -5.32
C VAL A 14 -16.03 16.97 -5.34
N ASP A 15 -16.85 18.02 -5.39
CA ASP A 15 -18.29 17.89 -5.47
C ASP A 15 -18.72 17.27 -6.82
N ASP A 16 -19.90 16.64 -6.85
CA ASP A 16 -20.42 15.89 -8.02
C ASP A 16 -20.56 16.75 -9.29
N ASP A 17 -20.67 18.07 -9.14
CA ASP A 17 -20.79 19.05 -10.21
C ASP A 17 -19.46 19.67 -10.65
N ASP A 18 -18.34 19.37 -9.98
CA ASP A 18 -17.01 19.79 -10.42
C ASP A 18 -16.61 18.98 -11.68
N PRO A 19 -16.12 19.62 -12.76
CA PRO A 19 -15.64 18.93 -13.96
C PRO A 19 -14.53 17.89 -13.72
N SER A 20 -13.87 17.97 -12.56
CA SER A 20 -12.82 17.06 -12.12
C SER A 20 -13.35 15.89 -11.27
N PHE A 21 -14.66 15.69 -11.17
CA PHE A 21 -15.24 14.59 -10.41
C PHE A 21 -14.67 13.22 -10.84
N PRO A 22 -14.32 12.31 -9.91
CA PRO A 22 -14.51 12.41 -8.47
C PRO A 22 -13.36 13.05 -7.69
N HIS A 23 -12.24 13.39 -8.34
CA HIS A 23 -11.07 13.92 -7.64
C HIS A 23 -10.18 14.81 -8.51
N ARG A 24 -9.53 15.79 -7.87
CA ARG A 24 -8.49 16.63 -8.49
C ARG A 24 -7.16 16.52 -7.75
N LYS A 25 -6.08 16.79 -8.48
CA LYS A 25 -4.73 16.90 -7.90
C LYS A 25 -4.62 18.18 -7.07
N PHE A 26 -4.23 18.02 -5.81
CA PHE A 26 -3.84 19.12 -4.93
C PHE A 26 -2.31 19.09 -4.74
N TRP A 27 -1.63 20.07 -5.31
CA TRP A 27 -0.17 20.19 -5.22
C TRP A 27 0.26 20.88 -3.93
N PHE A 28 1.31 20.39 -3.30
CA PHE A 28 1.88 20.97 -2.09
C PHE A 28 3.40 20.76 -2.02
N SER A 29 4.05 21.47 -1.10
CA SER A 29 5.47 21.29 -0.80
C SER A 29 5.66 20.27 0.33
N ALA A 30 6.28 19.14 0.01
CA ALA A 30 6.68 18.11 0.96
C ALA A 30 8.12 18.29 1.48
N LYS A 31 8.68 19.51 1.40
CA LYS A 31 10.08 19.80 1.77
C LYS A 31 10.43 19.34 3.19
N GLN A 32 9.50 19.46 4.14
CA GLN A 32 9.70 19.03 5.52
C GLN A 32 9.94 17.51 5.68
N TRP A 33 9.49 16.72 4.71
CA TRP A 33 9.61 15.25 4.71
C TRP A 33 10.71 14.76 3.77
N LEU A 34 11.03 15.51 2.71
CA LEU A 34 11.91 15.10 1.63
C LEU A 34 13.29 15.77 1.62
N SER A 35 13.60 16.65 2.59
CA SER A 35 14.94 17.24 2.69
C SER A 35 16.01 16.18 2.94
N ALA A 36 17.28 16.49 2.64
CA ALA A 36 18.36 15.51 2.60
C ALA A 36 18.55 14.73 3.92
N ASP A 37 18.26 15.37 5.05
CA ASP A 37 18.33 14.83 6.41
C ASP A 37 17.13 13.96 6.81
N LYS A 38 16.10 13.86 5.97
CA LYS A 38 14.84 13.20 6.31
C LYS A 38 14.81 11.75 5.88
N PRO A 39 13.98 10.92 6.56
CA PRO A 39 13.91 9.51 6.27
C PRO A 39 13.18 9.18 4.97
N TYR A 40 12.62 10.16 4.25
CA TYR A 40 11.89 9.89 3.01
C TYR A 40 12.70 10.19 1.75
N LEU A 41 12.48 9.36 0.74
CA LEU A 41 12.98 9.51 -0.63
C LEU A 41 11.78 9.64 -1.56
N LYS A 42 11.75 10.68 -2.39
CA LYS A 42 10.76 10.83 -3.46
C LYS A 42 11.04 9.84 -4.58
N ILE A 43 10.04 9.06 -4.98
CA ILE A 43 10.14 8.12 -6.10
C ILE A 43 9.22 8.49 -7.27
N SER A 44 8.11 9.19 -6.99
CA SER A 44 7.24 9.83 -7.99
C SER A 44 6.67 11.13 -7.40
N ASP A 45 5.83 11.86 -8.14
CA ASP A 45 5.12 13.04 -7.61
C ASP A 45 4.00 12.69 -6.60
N HIS A 46 3.77 11.40 -6.35
CA HIS A 46 2.74 10.88 -5.45
C HIS A 46 3.33 9.98 -4.35
N ASP A 47 4.34 9.18 -4.70
CA ASP A 47 4.84 8.09 -3.86
C ASP A 47 6.24 8.40 -3.32
N ILE A 48 6.49 7.91 -2.11
CA ILE A 48 7.73 8.06 -1.39
C ILE A 48 8.15 6.75 -0.72
N ILE A 49 9.44 6.65 -0.40
CA ILE A 49 10.01 5.54 0.36
C ILE A 49 10.50 6.05 1.70
N ASN A 50 10.07 5.42 2.80
CA ASN A 50 10.80 5.54 4.07
C ASN A 50 12.07 4.67 4.01
N LYS A 51 13.24 5.31 4.08
CA LYS A 51 14.56 4.67 3.99
C LYS A 51 14.78 3.62 5.08
N ASN A 52 14.17 3.81 6.25
CA ASN A 52 14.26 2.89 7.38
C ASN A 52 13.27 1.71 7.26
N GLY A 53 12.39 1.73 6.25
CA GLY A 53 11.28 0.80 6.12
C GLY A 53 10.15 1.12 7.12
N ILE A 54 8.97 0.56 6.85
CA ILE A 54 7.82 0.59 7.76
C ILE A 54 7.46 -0.85 8.12
N ALA A 55 7.21 -1.11 9.40
CA ALA A 55 6.71 -2.40 9.83
C ALA A 55 5.24 -2.55 9.42
N MET A 56 4.89 -3.71 8.86
CA MET A 56 3.48 -4.04 8.60
C MET A 56 2.72 -4.09 9.92
N PRO A 57 1.46 -3.61 9.98
CA PRO A 57 0.61 -3.83 11.15
C PRO A 57 0.41 -5.32 11.41
N VAL A 58 0.11 -5.68 12.67
CA VAL A 58 -0.05 -7.08 13.09
C VAL A 58 -1.15 -7.78 12.29
N ALA A 59 -0.99 -9.07 11.99
CA ALA A 59 -1.95 -9.81 11.17
C ALA A 59 -3.41 -9.71 11.65
N ASP A 60 -3.62 -9.66 12.97
CA ASP A 60 -4.95 -9.53 13.58
C ASP A 60 -5.72 -8.30 13.14
N SER A 61 -5.03 -7.22 12.75
CA SER A 61 -5.69 -5.99 12.33
C SER A 61 -6.30 -6.07 10.93
N PHE A 62 -5.98 -7.09 10.12
CA PHE A 62 -6.46 -7.20 8.74
C PHE A 62 -6.91 -8.59 8.30
N ILE A 63 -6.69 -9.64 9.10
CA ILE A 63 -7.06 -11.02 8.75
C ILE A 63 -8.54 -11.17 8.39
N GLN A 64 -9.42 -10.42 9.06
CA GLN A 64 -10.85 -10.39 8.74
C GLN A 64 -11.12 -9.73 7.38
N ASN A 65 -10.43 -8.63 7.06
CA ASN A 65 -10.56 -7.97 5.76
C ASN A 65 -10.09 -8.90 4.63
N LEU A 66 -8.95 -9.57 4.83
CA LEU A 66 -8.43 -10.57 3.91
C LEU A 66 -9.43 -11.72 3.68
N TYR A 67 -10.05 -12.25 4.74
CA TYR A 67 -11.06 -13.30 4.64
C TYR A 67 -12.23 -12.87 3.74
N TRP A 68 -12.80 -11.69 3.98
CA TRP A 68 -13.88 -11.14 3.16
C TRP A 68 -13.47 -10.90 1.72
N THR A 69 -12.25 -10.41 1.47
CA THR A 69 -11.73 -10.26 0.10
C THR A 69 -11.64 -11.61 -0.61
N ILE A 70 -11.18 -12.67 0.06
CA ILE A 70 -11.05 -14.02 -0.52
C ILE A 70 -12.43 -14.64 -0.82
N LEU A 71 -13.42 -14.44 0.08
CA LEU A 71 -14.81 -14.83 -0.16
C LEU A 71 -15.41 -14.09 -1.36
N TYR A 72 -15.24 -12.77 -1.42
CA TYR A 72 -15.74 -11.95 -2.53
C TYR A 72 -15.10 -12.32 -3.88
N LYS A 73 -13.85 -12.77 -3.86
CA LYS A 73 -13.15 -13.29 -5.04
C LYS A 73 -13.48 -14.76 -5.35
N GLU A 74 -14.38 -15.37 -4.58
CA GLU A 74 -14.84 -16.76 -4.74
C GLU A 74 -13.71 -17.80 -4.72
N ILE A 75 -12.59 -17.49 -4.04
CA ILE A 75 -11.46 -18.41 -3.88
C ILE A 75 -11.82 -19.53 -2.88
N ILE A 76 -12.66 -19.19 -1.90
CA ILE A 76 -13.30 -20.08 -0.92
C ILE A 76 -14.76 -19.67 -0.77
N THR A 77 -15.54 -20.45 -0.03
CA THR A 77 -16.86 -20.12 0.51
C THR A 77 -16.85 -20.24 2.03
N GLU A 78 -17.85 -19.69 2.72
CA GLU A 78 -17.91 -19.84 4.18
C GLU A 78 -18.11 -21.30 4.61
N ASP A 79 -18.86 -22.08 3.83
CA ASP A 79 -19.13 -23.49 4.11
C ASP A 79 -17.88 -24.36 4.03
N ASN A 80 -17.02 -24.12 3.04
CA ASN A 80 -15.84 -24.94 2.82
C ASN A 80 -14.61 -24.48 3.64
N LEU A 81 -14.57 -23.21 4.06
CA LEU A 81 -13.55 -22.72 4.97
C LEU A 81 -14.10 -21.63 5.92
N PRO A 82 -14.69 -22.04 7.06
CA PRO A 82 -15.16 -21.11 8.08
C PRO A 82 -14.03 -20.22 8.63
N TYR A 83 -14.39 -19.01 9.07
CA TYR A 83 -13.43 -17.99 9.51
C TYR A 83 -12.41 -18.47 10.54
N ASN A 84 -12.82 -19.24 11.55
CA ASN A 84 -11.90 -19.75 12.58
C ASN A 84 -10.81 -20.68 11.99
N ARG A 85 -11.17 -21.52 11.02
CA ARG A 85 -10.25 -22.40 10.30
C ARG A 85 -9.37 -21.61 9.33
N PHE A 86 -9.94 -20.60 8.67
CA PHE A 86 -9.17 -19.66 7.87
C PHE A 86 -8.08 -18.97 8.70
N VAL A 87 -8.43 -18.45 9.89
CA VAL A 87 -7.47 -17.78 10.78
C VAL A 87 -6.35 -18.73 11.18
N SER A 88 -6.66 -19.97 11.59
CA SER A 88 -5.64 -20.92 12.04
C SER A 88 -4.69 -21.34 10.92
N GLU A 89 -5.19 -21.43 9.68
CA GLU A 89 -4.41 -21.80 8.52
C GLU A 89 -3.56 -20.64 7.96
N VAL A 90 -4.17 -19.47 7.79
CA VAL A 90 -3.58 -18.35 7.06
C VAL A 90 -2.69 -17.50 7.97
N LYS A 91 -3.16 -17.14 9.16
CA LYS A 91 -2.48 -16.18 10.06
C LYS A 91 -1.00 -16.53 10.32
N PRO A 92 -0.60 -17.79 10.58
CA PRO A 92 0.81 -18.12 10.83
C PRO A 92 1.72 -17.89 9.62
N THR A 93 1.16 -17.93 8.42
CA THR A 93 1.88 -17.89 7.15
C THR A 93 1.99 -16.48 6.55
N ILE A 94 1.28 -15.51 7.12
CA ILE A 94 1.30 -14.11 6.67
C ILE A 94 2.71 -13.53 6.80
N ARG A 95 3.19 -12.97 5.70
CA ARG A 95 4.46 -12.25 5.62
C ARG A 95 4.24 -10.97 4.81
N GLY A 96 4.43 -9.83 5.45
CA GLY A 96 4.36 -8.53 4.81
C GLY A 96 5.73 -7.98 4.48
N ARG A 97 5.84 -7.28 3.37
CA ARG A 97 6.97 -6.40 3.07
C ARG A 97 6.47 -5.03 2.65
N TYR A 98 7.13 -4.01 3.16
CA TYR A 98 6.88 -2.62 2.79
C TYR A 98 7.19 -2.40 1.31
N LEU A 99 6.31 -1.67 0.62
CA LEU A 99 6.47 -1.26 -0.78
C LEU A 99 6.83 0.22 -0.85
N TYR A 100 5.92 1.11 -0.47
CA TYR A 100 6.08 2.56 -0.52
C TYR A 100 5.02 3.22 0.36
N SER A 101 5.06 4.55 0.43
CA SER A 101 4.08 5.36 1.14
C SER A 101 3.58 6.50 0.28
N GLU A 102 2.42 6.99 0.66
CA GLU A 102 1.78 8.15 0.06
C GLU A 102 1.48 9.17 1.17
N PHE A 103 1.14 10.38 0.75
CA PHE A 103 0.67 11.40 1.66
C PHE A 103 -0.84 11.25 1.88
N ASP A 104 -1.26 11.25 3.15
CA ASP A 104 -2.67 11.37 3.48
C ASP A 104 -3.22 12.70 2.93
N ARG A 105 -4.33 12.60 2.22
CA ARG A 105 -4.86 13.71 1.43
C ARG A 105 -5.32 14.92 2.26
N ASP A 106 -5.69 14.68 3.52
CA ASP A 106 -6.31 15.67 4.40
C ASP A 106 -5.21 16.33 5.26
N THR A 107 -4.28 15.53 5.79
CA THR A 107 -3.21 15.99 6.69
C THR A 107 -1.89 16.32 5.99
N LEU A 108 -1.68 15.82 4.76
CA LEU A 108 -0.43 15.93 4.00
C LEU A 108 0.78 15.34 4.75
N ARG A 109 0.53 14.31 5.58
CA ARG A 109 1.55 13.52 6.27
C ARG A 109 1.77 12.20 5.54
N PRO A 110 3.00 11.65 5.55
CA PRO A 110 3.30 10.38 4.89
C PRO A 110 2.80 9.19 5.73
N SER A 111 1.48 9.04 5.86
CA SER A 111 0.82 8.10 6.78
C SER A 111 -0.05 7.06 6.07
N VAL A 112 0.04 6.98 4.74
CA VAL A 112 -0.58 5.90 3.95
C VAL A 112 0.53 4.97 3.49
N HIS A 113 0.49 3.70 3.91
CA HIS A 113 1.57 2.75 3.70
C HIS A 113 1.09 1.52 2.92
N HIS A 114 1.83 1.16 1.89
CA HIS A 114 1.52 0.03 1.02
C HIS A 114 2.46 -1.13 1.34
N PHE A 115 1.88 -2.33 1.45
CA PHE A 115 2.60 -3.56 1.71
C PHE A 115 2.17 -4.62 0.72
N LEU A 116 3.14 -5.42 0.26
CA LEU A 116 2.83 -6.70 -0.36
C LEU A 116 2.79 -7.75 0.75
N VAL A 117 1.66 -8.41 0.87
CA VAL A 117 1.43 -9.47 1.85
C VAL A 117 1.32 -10.79 1.13
N SER A 118 2.23 -11.71 1.46
CA SER A 118 2.18 -13.10 1.00
C SER A 118 1.61 -13.99 2.09
N PHE A 119 0.80 -14.97 1.72
CA PHE A 119 0.20 -15.95 2.63
C PHE A 119 -0.04 -17.28 1.93
N ARG A 120 -0.35 -18.33 2.72
CA ARG A 120 -0.76 -19.63 2.20
C ARG A 120 -2.21 -19.92 2.54
N LEU A 121 -2.91 -20.53 1.59
CA LEU A 121 -4.29 -20.98 1.70
C LEU A 121 -4.49 -22.24 0.88
N ASN A 122 -5.05 -23.28 1.48
CA ASN A 122 -5.17 -24.64 0.95
C ASN A 122 -3.85 -25.16 0.34
N GLY A 123 -2.72 -24.88 1.02
CA GLY A 123 -1.37 -25.24 0.58
C GLY A 123 -0.82 -24.44 -0.61
N LYS A 124 -1.59 -23.51 -1.18
CA LYS A 124 -1.17 -22.63 -2.28
C LYS A 124 -0.74 -21.28 -1.75
N PHE A 125 0.20 -20.63 -2.45
CA PHE A 125 0.65 -19.29 -2.13
C PHE A 125 -0.18 -18.24 -2.87
N TYR A 126 -0.42 -17.13 -2.19
CA TYR A 126 -1.13 -15.97 -2.72
C TYR A 126 -0.45 -14.70 -2.24
N ASP A 127 -0.62 -13.63 -3.01
CA ASP A 127 -0.22 -12.28 -2.65
C ASP A 127 -1.45 -11.36 -2.59
N THR A 128 -1.39 -10.33 -1.76
CA THR A 128 -2.37 -9.23 -1.72
C THR A 128 -1.65 -7.92 -1.42
N GLU A 129 -2.20 -6.81 -1.90
CA GLU A 129 -1.79 -5.50 -1.43
C GLU A 129 -2.58 -5.13 -0.18
N LEU A 130 -1.86 -4.75 0.86
CA LEU A 130 -2.41 -4.15 2.06
C LEU A 130 -2.08 -2.67 2.06
N VAL A 131 -3.12 -1.84 2.17
CA VAL A 131 -3.00 -0.40 2.37
C VAL A 131 -3.37 -0.08 3.81
N TRP A 132 -2.44 0.54 4.53
CA TRP A 132 -2.64 0.98 5.91
C TRP A 132 -2.62 2.51 5.97
N GLU A 133 -3.78 3.10 6.30
CA GLU A 133 -3.91 4.52 6.61
C GLU A 133 -3.71 4.71 8.12
N GLU A 134 -2.48 5.00 8.54
CA GLU A 134 -2.05 5.05 9.95
C GLU A 134 -2.89 6.04 10.76
N ASP A 135 -3.03 7.28 10.27
CA ASP A 135 -3.77 8.35 10.96
C ASP A 135 -5.26 8.00 11.16
N LYS A 136 -5.84 7.26 10.20
CA LYS A 136 -7.25 6.84 10.24
C LYS A 136 -7.46 5.48 10.90
N LYS A 137 -6.37 4.78 11.27
CA LYS A 137 -6.38 3.40 11.77
C LYS A 137 -7.16 2.44 10.87
N LEU A 138 -7.09 2.67 9.56
CA LEU A 138 -7.85 1.92 8.57
C LEU A 138 -6.92 1.02 7.76
N ILE A 139 -7.36 -0.23 7.53
CA ILE A 139 -6.65 -1.18 6.68
C ILE A 139 -7.58 -1.67 5.59
N ARG A 140 -7.04 -1.78 4.37
CA ARG A 140 -7.77 -2.24 3.19
C ARG A 140 -6.95 -3.28 2.42
N THR A 141 -7.60 -4.33 1.96
CA THR A 141 -7.12 -5.28 0.95
C THR A 141 -8.11 -5.32 -0.21
N PHE A 142 -7.61 -5.16 -1.44
CA PHE A 142 -8.49 -4.96 -2.61
C PHE A 142 -8.59 -6.19 -3.51
N SER A 143 -7.51 -6.96 -3.62
CA SER A 143 -7.46 -8.10 -4.54
C SER A 143 -6.50 -9.17 -4.06
N ILE A 144 -6.63 -10.36 -4.65
CA ILE A 144 -5.79 -11.52 -4.40
C ILE A 144 -5.11 -11.88 -5.72
N TYR A 145 -3.81 -12.08 -5.64
CA TYR A 145 -2.94 -12.32 -6.79
C TYR A 145 -2.24 -13.66 -6.64
N LYS A 146 -1.85 -14.24 -7.77
CA LYS A 146 -0.87 -15.32 -7.78
C LYS A 146 0.50 -14.79 -7.31
N PRO A 147 1.39 -15.66 -6.81
CA PRO A 147 2.70 -15.23 -6.34
C PRO A 147 3.47 -14.43 -7.40
N GLY A 148 3.89 -13.22 -7.04
CA GLY A 148 4.64 -12.30 -7.90
C GLY A 148 3.83 -11.64 -9.02
N GLU A 149 2.53 -11.93 -9.17
CA GLU A 149 1.69 -11.33 -10.20
C GLU A 149 1.44 -9.84 -9.92
N PHE A 150 1.25 -9.45 -8.65
CA PHE A 150 1.11 -8.05 -8.27
C PHE A 150 2.26 -7.18 -8.82
N LEU A 151 3.51 -7.59 -8.62
CA LEU A 151 4.67 -6.82 -9.10
C LEU A 151 4.80 -6.81 -10.63
N LYS A 152 4.25 -7.79 -11.34
CA LYS A 152 4.25 -7.80 -12.81
C LYS A 152 3.22 -6.83 -13.37
N ILE A 153 2.08 -6.68 -12.69
CA ILE A 153 1.01 -5.77 -13.08
C ILE A 153 1.38 -4.34 -12.69
N TYR A 154 1.88 -4.16 -11.46
CA TYR A 154 2.22 -2.88 -10.86
C TYR A 154 3.75 -2.78 -10.75
N ASP A 155 4.37 -2.36 -11.85
CA ASP A 155 5.82 -2.13 -11.95
C ASP A 155 6.22 -0.77 -11.35
N THR A 156 5.82 -0.55 -10.09
CA THR A 156 6.15 0.65 -9.34
C THR A 156 7.45 0.43 -8.59
N TYR A 157 8.40 1.36 -8.76
CA TYR A 157 9.62 1.39 -7.97
C TYR A 157 9.27 1.35 -6.47
N ASN A 158 9.86 0.42 -5.72
CA ASN A 158 9.48 0.19 -4.32
C ASN A 158 10.70 0.00 -3.42
N TYR A 159 10.46 -0.24 -2.13
CA TYR A 159 11.50 -0.37 -1.10
C TYR A 159 12.53 -1.47 -1.42
N GLN A 160 12.13 -2.56 -2.08
CA GLN A 160 13.06 -3.62 -2.46
C GLN A 160 14.03 -3.16 -3.56
N ASP A 161 13.59 -2.28 -4.46
CA ASP A 161 14.46 -1.67 -5.47
C ASP A 161 15.43 -0.69 -4.83
N TYR A 162 14.95 0.10 -3.86
CA TYR A 162 15.80 0.98 -3.04
C TYR A 162 16.88 0.21 -2.29
N LEU A 163 16.54 -0.88 -1.61
CA LEU A 163 17.52 -1.73 -0.91
C LEU A 163 18.58 -2.33 -1.86
N LYS A 164 18.24 -2.50 -3.14
CA LYS A 164 19.17 -2.98 -4.19
C LYS A 164 20.00 -1.86 -4.82
N GLY A 165 19.82 -0.61 -4.40
CA GLY A 165 20.53 0.54 -4.96
C GLY A 165 20.09 0.92 -6.37
N LYS A 166 18.91 0.49 -6.81
CA LYS A 166 18.34 0.96 -8.08
C LYS A 166 17.95 2.44 -7.96
N LEU A 167 17.74 3.10 -9.09
CA LEU A 167 17.21 4.46 -9.13
C LEU A 167 15.76 4.42 -9.62
N PRO A 168 14.88 5.29 -9.10
CA PRO A 168 13.54 5.45 -9.66
C PRO A 168 13.67 5.94 -11.11
N GLU A 169 12.96 5.29 -12.03
CA GLU A 169 12.91 5.74 -13.42
C GLU A 169 12.21 7.11 -13.46
N SER A 170 12.88 8.10 -14.05
CA SER A 170 12.25 9.39 -14.36
C SER A 170 11.24 9.17 -15.48
N LYS A 171 9.95 9.09 -15.15
CA LYS A 171 8.86 9.22 -16.13
C LYS A 171 8.41 10.67 -16.23
#